data_AF-A0A7S2ABL4-F1
#
_entry.id   AF-A0A7S2ABL4-F1
#
_cell.length_a   1.000
_cell.length_b   1.000
_cell.length_c   1.000
_cell.angle_alpha   90.00
_cell.angle_beta   90.00
_cell.angle_gamma   90.00
#
_symmetry.space_group_name_H-M   'P 1'
#
loop_
_entity.id
_entity.type
_entity.pdbx_description
1 polymer ?
#
loop_
_entity_poly.entity_id
_entity_poly.type
_entity_poly.pdbx_seq_one_letter_code
_entity_poly.pdbx_strand_id
1 'polypeptide(L)'
;PEEGLQEQAVPQEASAAAANSVSAVWCDVPGGDGELVQLAEEREEEQPFALPRDVQERLYAYQRQGVAWLARLYRKQQGGILADEMGLGKTVQVCALLNGVRRAGAKRALVLLPVTLLQQWAREAETWCP
;
A
#
# COMPACT_ATOMS: atom_id res chain seq x y z
N PRO A 1 -59.29 -26.46 -22.52
CA PRO A 1 -58.22 -26.75 -23.50
C PRO A 1 -56.89 -26.22 -22.94
N GLU A 2 -56.34 -26.91 -21.93
CA GLU A 2 -55.42 -28.06 -22.10
C GLU A 2 -54.02 -27.52 -22.46
N GLU A 3 -53.15 -27.41 -21.46
CA GLU A 3 -51.91 -28.21 -21.28
C GLU A 3 -50.73 -27.55 -22.03
N GLY A 4 -49.58 -27.22 -21.44
CA GLY A 4 -48.84 -27.86 -20.37
C GLY A 4 -47.47 -28.26 -20.95
N LEU A 5 -46.38 -27.64 -20.51
CA LEU A 5 -45.16 -28.32 -20.02
C LEU A 5 -44.07 -27.31 -19.68
N GLN A 6 -43.44 -27.58 -18.54
CA GLN A 6 -42.30 -26.88 -17.96
C GLN A 6 -41.01 -27.46 -18.54
N GLU A 7 -40.01 -26.61 -18.77
CA GLU A 7 -38.60 -27.02 -18.72
C GLU A 7 -37.86 -26.10 -17.75
N GLN A 8 -37.31 -26.71 -16.69
CA GLN A 8 -36.43 -26.10 -15.71
C GLN A 8 -34.97 -26.47 -16.03
N ALA A 9 -34.07 -25.68 -15.41
CA ALA A 9 -32.64 -25.91 -15.16
C ALA A 9 -31.70 -25.42 -16.29
N VAL A 10 -30.52 -24.84 -16.06
CA VAL A 10 -29.54 -24.84 -14.96
C VAL A 10 -28.75 -23.51 -15.03
N PRO A 11 -28.33 -22.89 -13.91
CA PRO A 11 -27.41 -21.75 -13.94
C PRO A 11 -26.04 -22.16 -14.48
N GLN A 12 -25.50 -21.42 -15.46
CA GLN A 12 -24.13 -21.62 -15.94
C GLN A 12 -23.12 -21.23 -14.87
N GLU A 13 -22.65 -22.23 -14.12
CA GLU A 13 -21.37 -22.20 -13.43
C GLU A 13 -20.23 -22.10 -14.45
N ALA A 14 -19.53 -20.97 -14.46
CA ALA A 14 -18.23 -20.87 -15.10
C ALA A 14 -17.15 -21.33 -14.10
N SER A 15 -16.87 -22.63 -14.12
CA SER A 15 -15.70 -23.23 -13.48
C SER A 15 -14.48 -23.09 -14.38
N ALA A 16 -13.42 -22.47 -13.87
CA ALA A 16 -12.05 -22.93 -14.08
C ALA A 16 -11.12 -22.20 -13.11
N ALA A 17 -10.88 -22.84 -11.97
CA ALA A 17 -9.82 -22.51 -11.04
C ALA A 17 -8.46 -22.54 -11.76
N ALA A 18 -7.88 -21.36 -12.00
CA ALA A 18 -6.46 -21.24 -12.30
C ALA A 18 -5.71 -21.15 -10.97
N ALA A 19 -5.08 -22.26 -10.61
CA ALA A 19 -4.18 -22.40 -9.49
C ALA A 19 -3.11 -21.30 -9.50
N ASN A 20 -3.08 -20.46 -8.46
CA ASN A 20 -1.93 -19.61 -8.18
C ASN A 20 -1.46 -19.91 -6.75
N SER A 21 -0.32 -20.61 -6.71
CA SER A 21 0.37 -21.12 -5.55
C SER A 21 0.55 -20.07 -4.46
N VAL A 22 0.04 -20.38 -3.26
CA VAL A 22 0.31 -19.65 -2.01
C VAL A 22 1.72 -20.03 -1.56
N SER A 23 2.66 -19.09 -1.57
CA SER A 23 3.95 -19.30 -0.89
C SER A 23 3.80 -18.92 0.58
N ALA A 24 3.74 -19.93 1.44
CA ALA A 24 3.90 -19.75 2.88
C ALA A 24 5.35 -19.30 3.16
N VAL A 25 5.51 -18.17 3.85
CA VAL A 25 6.81 -17.72 4.35
C VAL A 25 6.96 -18.19 5.78
N TRP A 26 8.00 -18.98 6.06
CA TRP A 26 8.41 -19.31 7.42
C TRP A 26 9.06 -18.08 8.05
N CYS A 27 8.52 -17.61 9.18
CA CYS A 27 9.22 -16.68 10.05
C CYS A 27 9.41 -17.37 11.40
N ASP A 28 10.66 -17.67 11.75
CA ASP A 28 11.00 -18.19 13.07
C ASP A 28 10.70 -17.12 14.13
N VAL A 29 9.62 -17.29 14.87
CA VAL A 29 9.36 -16.54 16.10
C VAL A 29 9.98 -17.33 17.25
N PRO A 30 11.04 -16.84 17.92
CA PRO A 30 11.68 -17.60 18.97
C PRO A 30 10.76 -17.64 20.20
N GLY A 31 10.22 -18.84 20.51
CA GLY A 31 9.61 -19.14 21.80
C GLY A 31 8.08 -19.09 21.88
N GLY A 32 7.36 -19.41 20.81
CA GLY A 32 5.91 -19.61 20.83
C GLY A 32 5.53 -20.81 19.97
N ASP A 33 4.87 -21.78 20.58
CA ASP A 33 4.10 -22.89 20.04
C ASP A 33 3.33 -22.57 18.75
N GLY A 34 4.03 -22.58 17.61
CA GLY A 34 3.58 -23.09 16.31
C GLY A 34 2.22 -22.64 15.76
N GLU A 35 1.66 -21.52 16.20
CA GLU A 35 0.38 -21.06 15.69
C GLU A 35 0.58 -20.46 14.29
N LEU A 36 -0.06 -21.10 13.32
CA LEU A 36 -0.07 -20.70 11.93
C LEU A 36 -0.96 -19.45 11.82
N VAL A 37 -0.37 -18.27 12.03
CA VAL A 37 -1.09 -17.00 11.87
C VAL A 37 -1.43 -16.84 10.40
N GLN A 38 -2.69 -17.12 10.05
CA GLN A 38 -3.25 -16.75 8.76
C GLN A 38 -3.30 -15.23 8.70
N LEU A 39 -2.28 -14.60 8.10
CA LEU A 39 -2.34 -13.21 7.71
C LEU A 39 -3.37 -13.12 6.58
N ALA A 40 -4.63 -12.93 6.95
CA ALA A 40 -5.69 -12.65 6.00
C ALA A 40 -5.32 -11.35 5.28
N GLU A 41 -4.96 -11.47 4.00
CA GLU A 41 -4.90 -10.30 3.12
C GLU A 41 -6.33 -9.81 2.92
N GLU A 42 -6.78 -8.96 3.83
CA GLU A 42 -7.99 -8.16 3.68
C GLU A 42 -7.82 -7.32 2.40
N ARG A 43 -8.46 -7.78 1.33
CA ARG A 43 -8.65 -7.03 0.08
C ARG A 43 -9.75 -5.99 0.31
N GLU A 44 -9.40 -4.93 1.03
CA GLU A 44 -10.24 -3.74 1.10
C GLU A 44 -10.11 -2.95 -0.20
N GLU A 45 -11.24 -2.48 -0.74
CA GLU A 45 -11.29 -1.58 -1.89
C GLU A 45 -10.50 -0.29 -1.57
N GLU A 46 -9.26 -0.25 -2.05
CA GLU A 46 -8.31 0.81 -1.75
C GLU A 46 -8.75 2.11 -2.40
N GLN A 47 -9.28 3.04 -1.60
CA GLN A 47 -9.38 4.43 -2.06
C GLN A 47 -7.97 4.95 -2.34
N PRO A 48 -7.65 5.35 -3.58
CA PRO A 48 -6.29 5.75 -3.94
C PRO A 48 -5.86 6.94 -3.08
N PHE A 49 -4.64 6.86 -2.55
CA PHE A 49 -4.05 7.99 -1.83
C PHE A 49 -3.88 9.15 -2.81
N ALA A 50 -4.64 10.22 -2.58
CA ALA A 50 -4.70 11.37 -3.48
C ALA A 50 -3.44 12.23 -3.33
N LEU A 51 -2.45 11.96 -4.19
CA LEU A 51 -1.33 12.85 -4.41
C LEU A 51 -1.72 13.95 -5.41
N PRO A 52 -1.12 15.15 -5.30
CA PRO A 52 -1.21 16.16 -6.34
C PRO A 52 -0.73 15.60 -7.68
N ARG A 53 -1.41 15.93 -8.77
CA ARG A 53 -1.11 15.37 -10.10
C ARG A 53 0.34 15.65 -10.53
N ASP A 54 0.83 16.84 -10.24
CA ASP A 54 2.21 17.28 -10.49
C ASP A 54 3.24 16.43 -9.72
N VAL A 55 2.98 16.11 -8.44
CA VAL A 55 3.84 15.22 -7.66
C VAL A 55 3.75 13.80 -8.20
N GLN A 56 2.54 13.33 -8.49
CA GLN A 56 2.28 11.95 -8.93
C GLN A 56 2.92 11.63 -10.29
N GLU A 57 2.92 12.57 -11.23
CA GLU A 57 3.54 12.41 -12.56
C GLU A 57 5.07 12.44 -12.51
N ARG A 58 5.67 13.07 -11.50
CA ARG A 58 7.12 13.14 -11.29
C ARG A 58 7.71 11.91 -10.60
N LEU A 59 6.88 11.11 -9.92
CA LEU A 59 7.30 9.89 -9.23
C LEU A 59 7.40 8.70 -10.20
N TYR A 60 8.42 7.87 -10.01
CA TYR A 60 8.51 6.59 -10.71
C TYR A 60 7.40 5.63 -10.27
N ALA A 61 7.04 4.66 -11.12
CA ALA A 61 5.97 3.71 -10.84
C ALA A 61 6.16 2.95 -9.51
N TYR A 62 7.39 2.51 -9.22
CA TYR A 62 7.71 1.82 -7.97
C TYR A 62 7.59 2.76 -6.75
N GLN A 63 7.96 4.04 -6.89
CA GLN A 63 7.81 5.02 -5.82
C GLN A 63 6.34 5.28 -5.51
N ARG A 64 5.49 5.34 -6.55
CA ARG A 64 4.04 5.48 -6.37
C ARG A 64 3.45 4.30 -5.59
N GLN A 65 3.91 3.08 -5.87
CA GLN A 65 3.52 1.90 -5.11
C GLN A 65 4.00 1.98 -3.65
N GLY A 66 5.25 2.36 -3.42
CA GLY A 66 5.79 2.56 -2.06
C GLY A 66 5.02 3.61 -1.26
N VAL A 67 4.67 4.75 -1.89
CA VAL A 67 3.85 5.79 -1.25
C VAL A 67 2.43 5.31 -0.97
N ALA A 68 1.82 4.57 -1.90
CA ALA A 68 0.49 4.00 -1.69
C ALA A 68 0.49 3.00 -0.51
N TRP A 69 1.52 2.17 -0.42
CA TRP A 69 1.73 1.25 0.71
C TRP A 69 1.91 1.99 2.03
N LEU A 70 2.77 3.02 2.08
CA LEU A 70 2.94 3.86 3.27
C LEU A 70 1.65 4.58 3.67
N ALA A 71 0.87 5.07 2.71
CA ALA A 71 -0.41 5.71 2.96
C ALA A 71 -1.43 4.73 3.54
N ARG A 72 -1.43 3.47 3.09
CA ARG A 72 -2.24 2.40 3.68
C ARG A 72 -1.87 2.18 5.14
N LEU A 73 -0.58 2.04 5.45
CA LEU A 73 -0.10 1.89 6.83
C LEU A 73 -0.51 3.09 7.71
N TYR A 74 -0.37 4.31 7.19
CA TYR A 74 -0.79 5.53 7.89
C TYR A 74 -2.29 5.51 8.22
N ARG A 75 -3.16 5.12 7.28
CA ARG A 75 -4.61 5.01 7.51
C ARG A 75 -4.95 3.94 8.53
N LYS A 76 -4.23 2.82 8.53
CA LYS A 76 -4.38 1.74 9.52
C LYS A 76 -3.72 2.05 10.86
N GLN A 77 -3.10 3.23 11.02
CA GLN A 77 -2.33 3.62 12.20
C GLN A 77 -1.22 2.61 12.55
N GLN A 78 -0.64 1.99 11.53
CA GLN A 78 0.44 1.01 11.64
C GLN A 78 1.78 1.62 11.23
N GLY A 79 2.85 1.11 11.82
CA GLY A 79 4.22 1.40 11.39
C GLY A 79 4.63 0.53 10.20
N GLY A 80 5.72 0.92 9.54
CA GLY A 80 6.34 0.12 8.49
C GLY A 80 7.79 0.50 8.28
N ILE A 81 8.56 -0.42 7.70
CA ILE A 81 9.96 -0.22 7.35
C ILE A 81 10.06 -0.15 5.83
N LEU A 82 10.43 1.03 5.31
CA LEU A 82 10.72 1.19 3.89
C LEU A 82 12.17 0.76 3.62
N ALA A 83 12.34 -0.50 3.26
CA ALA A 83 13.65 -1.15 3.06
C ALA A 83 14.08 -1.23 1.59
N ASP A 84 13.67 -0.26 0.75
CA ASP A 84 14.10 -0.21 -0.65
C ASP A 84 15.62 -0.09 -0.76
N GLU A 85 16.16 -0.54 -1.89
CA GLU A 85 17.57 -0.40 -2.25
C GLU A 85 18.07 1.05 -2.12
N MET A 86 19.38 1.20 -1.86
CA MET A 86 19.99 2.53 -1.77
C MET A 86 19.91 3.23 -3.13
N GLY A 87 19.58 4.54 -3.13
CA GLY A 87 19.44 5.33 -4.36
C GLY A 87 18.05 5.34 -5.00
N LEU A 88 17.09 4.52 -4.54
CA LEU A 88 15.71 4.48 -5.09
C LEU A 88 14.81 5.66 -4.65
N GLY A 89 15.37 6.66 -3.98
CA GLY A 89 14.63 7.85 -3.59
C GLY A 89 13.63 7.64 -2.46
N LYS A 90 14.01 6.90 -1.40
CA LYS A 90 13.19 6.73 -0.19
C LYS A 90 12.75 8.07 0.42
N THR A 91 13.64 9.06 0.44
CA THR A 91 13.31 10.42 0.90
C THR A 91 12.16 11.02 0.12
N VAL A 92 12.18 10.90 -1.21
CA VAL A 92 11.12 11.41 -2.10
C VAL A 92 9.78 10.75 -1.79
N GLN A 93 9.76 9.43 -1.55
CA GLN A 93 8.55 8.71 -1.16
C GLN A 93 7.99 9.23 0.17
N VAL A 94 8.83 9.44 1.18
CA VAL A 94 8.40 9.98 2.47
C VAL A 94 7.88 11.42 2.33
N CYS A 95 8.56 12.28 1.56
CA CYS A 95 8.09 13.65 1.32
C CYS A 95 6.73 13.68 0.59
N ALA A 96 6.54 12.81 -0.40
CA ALA A 96 5.25 12.69 -1.10
C ALA A 96 4.13 12.21 -0.16
N LEU A 97 4.41 11.23 0.72
CA LEU A 97 3.48 10.83 1.77
C LEU A 97 3.12 12.00 2.67
N LEU A 98 4.12 12.74 3.17
CA LEU A 98 3.93 13.92 4.03
C LEU A 98 3.04 14.98 3.36
N ASN A 99 3.20 15.21 2.06
CA ASN A 99 2.34 16.14 1.32
C ASN A 99 0.88 15.68 1.32
N GLY A 100 0.62 14.42 0.99
CA GLY A 100 -0.73 13.89 0.93
C GLY A 100 -1.41 13.86 2.31
N VAL A 101 -0.71 13.46 3.38
CA VAL A 101 -1.28 13.48 4.74
C VAL A 101 -1.52 14.91 5.25
N ARG A 102 -0.66 15.86 4.89
CA ARG A 102 -0.84 17.29 5.21
C ARG A 102 -2.12 17.82 4.56
N ARG A 103 -2.34 17.50 3.29
CA ARG A 103 -3.57 17.84 2.56
C ARG A 103 -4.81 17.14 3.13
N ALA A 104 -4.65 15.95 3.69
CA ALA A 104 -5.70 15.24 4.41
C ALA A 104 -5.99 15.81 5.82
N GLY A 105 -5.26 16.85 6.26
CA GLY A 105 -5.52 17.58 7.50
C GLY A 105 -4.46 17.42 8.59
N ALA A 106 -3.38 16.66 8.35
CA ALA A 106 -2.28 16.56 9.30
C ALA A 106 -1.56 17.92 9.45
N LYS A 107 -1.46 18.41 10.69
CA LYS A 107 -0.88 19.73 10.98
C LYS A 107 0.62 19.70 11.23
N ARG A 108 1.16 18.56 11.68
CA ARG A 108 2.55 18.43 12.14
C ARG A 108 3.08 17.05 11.77
N ALA A 109 4.35 17.01 11.39
CA ALA A 109 5.13 15.80 11.17
C ALA A 109 6.53 15.99 11.77
N LEU A 110 7.12 14.92 12.27
CA LEU A 110 8.49 14.91 12.80
C LEU A 110 9.31 13.91 12.00
N VAL A 111 10.44 14.36 11.47
CA VAL A 111 11.42 13.51 10.81
C VAL A 111 12.70 13.57 11.63
N LEU A 112 13.23 12.40 11.99
CA LEU A 112 14.50 12.28 12.69
C LEU A 112 15.56 11.80 11.70
N LEU A 113 16.65 12.56 11.59
CA LEU A 113 17.74 12.29 10.65
C LEU A 113 19.07 12.84 11.17
N PRO A 114 20.22 12.30 10.72
CA PRO A 114 21.53 12.90 10.95
C PRO A 114 21.60 14.37 10.48
N VAL A 115 22.36 15.20 11.20
CA VAL A 115 22.52 16.64 10.92
C VAL A 115 22.99 16.90 9.48
N THR A 116 23.86 16.03 8.95
CA THR A 116 24.40 16.13 7.60
C THR A 116 23.34 16.04 6.50
N LEU A 117 22.19 15.42 6.78
CA LEU A 117 21.10 15.23 5.83
C LEU A 117 20.02 16.33 5.90
N LEU A 118 20.11 17.25 6.87
CA LEU A 118 19.08 18.28 7.08
C LEU A 118 18.88 19.16 5.85
N GLN A 119 19.97 19.64 5.23
CA GLN A 119 19.87 20.50 4.05
C GLN A 119 19.28 19.78 2.84
N GLN A 120 19.64 18.51 2.66
CA GLN A 120 19.08 17.70 1.58
C GLN A 120 17.57 17.50 1.79
N TRP A 121 17.16 17.11 2.99
CA TRP A 121 15.74 16.91 3.31
C TRP A 121 14.92 18.19 3.20
N ALA A 122 15.47 19.35 3.57
CA ALA A 122 14.79 20.63 3.41
C ALA A 122 14.48 20.92 1.93
N ARG A 123 15.48 20.75 1.03
CA ARG A 123 15.31 20.94 -0.41
C ARG A 123 14.30 19.97 -1.03
N GLU A 124 14.36 18.70 -0.62
CA GLU A 124 13.41 17.69 -1.06
C GLU A 124 11.99 17.99 -0.55
N ALA A 125 11.84 18.42 0.70
CA ALA A 125 10.55 18.81 1.26
C ALA A 125 9.94 20.01 0.53
N GLU A 126 10.73 21.03 0.18
CA GLU A 126 10.26 22.16 -0.64
C GLU A 126 9.80 21.70 -2.04
N THR A 127 10.48 20.70 -2.60
CA THR A 127 10.24 20.22 -3.97
C THR A 127 9.05 19.28 -4.08
N TRP A 128 8.86 18.40 -3.09
CA TRP A 128 7.88 17.31 -3.11
C TRP A 128 6.72 17.53 -2.13
N CYS A 129 6.88 18.46 -1.19
CA CYS A 129 5.84 18.83 -0.23
C CYS A 129 5.64 20.37 -0.12
N PRO A 130 5.28 21.06 -1.22
CA PRO A 130 4.81 22.44 -1.14
C PRO A 130 3.47 22.53 -0.40
#